data_AF-A0A238Z8G0-F1
#
_entry.id   AF-A0A238Z8G0-F1
#
_cell.length_a   1.000
_cell.length_b   1.000
_cell.length_c   1.000
_cell.angle_alpha   90.00
_cell.angle_beta   90.00
_cell.angle_gamma   90.00
#
_symmetry.space_group_name_H-M   'P 1'
#
loop_
_entity.id
_entity.type
_entity.pdbx_description
1 polymer ?
#
loop_
_entity_poly.entity_id
_entity_poly.type
_entity_poly.pdbx_seq_one_letter_code
_entity_poly.pdbx_strand_id
1 'polypeptide(L)'
;MVKKIIVNFSIIILFSSCCYNGMVSEFGLPRRKINKLKPFKTYGIIDTLALYKLSINFSTNNISNEYVYFEKENNNSYPYTSYMKFYPNGKLGLFIILKRDTLSLERSFFDPRRAKMGYYWVEDSVIRTKISTIGDCSLYISNKKGVVIGDTIKLENHYRYGEIFIKKRMTKESLENWEPDW
;
A
#
# COMPACT_ATOMS: atom_id res chain seq x y z
N MET A 1 -23.09 -2.70 -68.38
CA MET A 1 -23.61 -2.37 -67.03
C MET A 1 -22.71 -2.99 -65.98
N VAL A 2 -21.81 -2.23 -65.37
CA VAL A 2 -20.93 -2.71 -64.30
C VAL A 2 -21.43 -2.13 -62.98
N LYS A 3 -22.10 -2.94 -62.16
CA LYS A 3 -22.51 -2.54 -60.81
C LYS A 3 -21.28 -2.54 -59.91
N LYS A 4 -20.80 -1.35 -59.54
CA LYS A 4 -19.79 -1.19 -58.47
C LYS A 4 -20.45 -1.52 -57.13
N ILE A 5 -20.10 -2.65 -56.55
CA ILE A 5 -20.44 -2.99 -55.17
C ILE A 5 -19.43 -2.23 -54.29
N ILE A 6 -19.91 -1.17 -53.63
CA ILE A 6 -19.13 -0.46 -52.61
C ILE A 6 -19.28 -1.26 -51.32
N VAL A 7 -18.24 -2.01 -50.97
CA VAL A 7 -18.13 -2.70 -49.68
C VAL A 7 -17.69 -1.65 -48.65
N ASN A 8 -18.61 -1.22 -47.79
CA ASN A 8 -18.28 -0.39 -46.64
C ASN A 8 -17.52 -1.23 -45.61
N PHE A 9 -16.22 -0.96 -45.47
CA PHE A 9 -15.38 -1.53 -44.43
C PHE A 9 -15.62 -0.74 -43.13
N SER A 10 -16.54 -1.21 -42.29
CA SER A 10 -16.72 -0.66 -40.95
C SER A 10 -15.49 -1.01 -40.11
N ILE A 11 -14.57 -0.06 -39.96
CA ILE A 11 -13.43 -0.16 -39.03
C ILE A 11 -14.02 -0.12 -37.62
N ILE A 12 -14.18 -1.28 -37.00
CA ILE A 12 -14.40 -1.39 -35.56
C ILE A 12 -13.09 -1.03 -34.89
N ILE A 13 -12.93 0.25 -34.53
CA ILE A 13 -11.87 0.68 -33.62
C ILE A 13 -12.24 0.09 -32.26
N LEU A 14 -11.66 -1.07 -31.95
CA LEU A 14 -11.61 -1.59 -30.59
C LEU A 14 -10.83 -0.54 -29.78
N PHE A 15 -11.56 0.30 -29.04
CA PHE A 15 -10.98 1.08 -27.96
C PHE A 15 -10.51 0.09 -26.90
N SER A 16 -9.32 -0.49 -27.09
CA SER A 16 -8.57 -1.09 -26.00
C SER A 16 -8.33 0.04 -25.01
N SER A 17 -9.11 0.07 -23.93
CA SER A 17 -8.80 0.90 -22.78
C SER A 17 -7.34 0.63 -22.43
N CYS A 18 -6.47 1.63 -22.62
CA CYS A 18 -5.04 1.47 -22.40
C CYS A 18 -4.82 1.28 -20.90
N CYS A 19 -4.76 0.02 -20.47
CA CYS A 19 -4.43 -0.33 -19.11
C CYS A 19 -2.98 -0.02 -18.78
N TYR A 20 -2.68 0.11 -17.48
CA TYR A 20 -1.35 0.43 -16.99
C TYR A 20 -0.28 -0.43 -17.66
N ASN A 21 0.63 0.22 -18.37
CA ASN A 21 1.68 -0.40 -19.18
C ASN A 21 3.09 -0.18 -18.58
N GLY A 22 3.18 0.27 -17.33
CA GLY A 22 4.46 0.45 -16.65
C GLY A 22 5.02 -0.87 -16.10
N MET A 23 6.26 -0.82 -15.61
CA MET A 23 6.91 -1.98 -14.98
C MET A 23 6.09 -2.51 -13.80
N VAL A 24 5.95 -3.83 -13.72
CA VAL A 24 5.30 -4.54 -12.62
C VAL A 24 6.18 -5.68 -12.12
N SER A 25 6.00 -6.08 -10.86
CA SER A 25 6.54 -7.33 -10.32
C SER A 25 5.86 -8.55 -10.95
N GLU A 26 6.38 -9.76 -10.73
CA GLU A 26 5.70 -11.02 -11.08
C GLU A 26 4.30 -11.17 -10.43
N PHE A 27 4.03 -10.44 -9.34
CA PHE A 27 2.72 -10.39 -8.67
C PHE A 27 1.78 -9.28 -9.19
N GLY A 28 2.11 -8.63 -10.32
CA GLY A 28 1.28 -7.58 -10.93
C GLY A 28 1.27 -6.24 -10.19
N LEU A 29 2.17 -6.02 -9.23
CA LEU A 29 2.26 -4.77 -8.46
C LEU A 29 3.17 -3.76 -9.16
N PRO A 30 2.86 -2.44 -9.11
CA PRO A 30 3.64 -1.44 -9.82
C PRO A 30 5.08 -1.36 -9.30
N ARG A 31 6.02 -1.20 -10.23
CA ARG A 31 7.46 -0.99 -9.99
C ARG A 31 8.00 0.27 -10.67
N ARG A 32 7.12 1.09 -11.25
CA ARG A 32 7.50 2.43 -11.71
C ARG A 32 7.92 3.28 -10.51
N LYS A 33 9.19 3.69 -10.48
CA LYS A 33 9.77 4.58 -9.47
C LYS A 33 8.86 5.80 -9.20
N ILE A 34 8.55 6.03 -7.93
CA ILE A 34 7.83 7.22 -7.46
C ILE A 34 8.80 8.11 -6.65
N ASN A 35 8.51 9.41 -6.62
CA ASN A 35 9.36 10.35 -5.88
C ASN A 35 9.37 10.03 -4.39
N LYS A 36 10.60 9.86 -3.85
CA LYS A 36 10.85 9.68 -2.42
C LYS A 36 10.27 10.85 -1.63
N LEU A 37 9.99 10.61 -0.34
CA LEU A 37 9.76 11.70 0.60
C LEU A 37 11.11 12.38 0.93
N LYS A 38 11.07 13.59 1.51
CA LYS A 38 12.23 14.43 1.85
C LYS A 38 13.41 13.63 2.47
N PRO A 39 14.66 14.16 2.41
CA PRO A 39 15.85 13.45 2.90
C PRO A 39 15.60 12.84 4.28
N PHE A 40 15.95 11.57 4.35
CA PHE A 40 15.62 10.65 5.42
C PHE A 40 16.38 11.02 6.70
N LYS A 41 15.62 11.26 7.77
CA LYS A 41 16.13 11.27 9.14
C LYS A 41 15.42 10.15 9.89
N THR A 42 16.06 9.02 10.10
CA THR A 42 15.58 8.05 11.09
C THR A 42 16.14 8.44 12.44
N TYR A 43 15.31 9.10 13.22
CA TYR A 43 15.40 8.94 14.66
C TYR A 43 14.68 7.63 14.95
N GLY A 44 15.27 6.70 15.72
CA GLY A 44 14.82 5.31 15.95
C GLY A 44 13.43 5.11 16.57
N ILE A 45 12.42 5.76 16.00
CA ILE A 45 11.02 5.81 16.41
C ILE A 45 10.24 4.66 15.76
N ILE A 46 10.61 4.28 14.53
CA ILE A 46 10.05 3.12 13.84
C ILE A 46 11.02 1.96 13.90
N ASP A 47 10.50 0.79 14.27
CA ASP A 47 11.25 -0.45 14.28
C ASP A 47 11.21 -1.13 12.90
N THR A 48 12.34 -1.13 12.21
CA THR A 48 12.49 -1.72 10.87
C THR A 48 12.58 -3.25 10.90
N LEU A 49 12.72 -3.84 12.08
CA LEU A 49 12.71 -5.28 12.33
C LEU A 49 11.35 -5.79 12.81
N ALA A 50 10.31 -4.95 12.75
CA ALA A 50 8.94 -5.32 13.05
C ALA A 50 8.02 -5.22 11.83
N LEU A 51 6.82 -5.78 11.98
CA LEU A 51 5.68 -5.49 11.13
C LEU A 51 4.69 -4.62 11.88
N TYR A 52 3.87 -3.89 11.13
CA TYR A 52 2.76 -3.13 11.66
C TYR A 52 1.49 -3.64 10.97
N LYS A 53 0.63 -4.32 11.72
CA LYS A 53 -0.62 -4.92 11.23
C LYS A 53 -1.74 -3.90 11.29
N LEU A 54 -2.51 -3.74 10.21
CA LEU A 54 -3.72 -2.94 10.23
C LEU A 54 -4.70 -3.50 11.27
N SER A 55 -5.14 -2.66 12.19
CA SER A 55 -6.06 -3.06 13.26
C SER A 55 -7.42 -2.40 13.14
N ILE A 56 -7.46 -1.11 12.76
CA ILE A 56 -8.68 -0.30 12.78
C ILE A 56 -8.71 0.61 11.56
N ASN A 57 -9.86 0.68 10.88
CA ASN A 57 -10.21 1.76 9.95
C ASN A 57 -11.12 2.77 10.66
N PHE A 58 -10.92 4.05 10.35
CA PHE A 58 -11.74 5.14 10.87
C PHE A 58 -11.95 6.22 9.82
N SER A 59 -12.95 7.05 10.06
CA SER A 59 -13.12 8.34 9.40
C SER A 59 -13.29 9.41 10.47
N THR A 60 -12.94 10.64 10.13
CA THR A 60 -13.21 11.78 11.01
C THR A 60 -14.37 12.60 10.47
N ASN A 61 -15.36 12.83 11.33
CA ASN A 61 -16.51 13.66 10.99
C ASN A 61 -16.04 15.10 10.70
N ASN A 62 -16.50 15.68 9.59
CA ASN A 62 -16.09 17.01 9.15
C ASN A 62 -16.61 18.15 10.03
N ILE A 63 -17.70 17.92 10.77
CA ILE A 63 -18.34 18.93 11.62
C ILE A 63 -17.84 18.78 13.06
N SER A 64 -17.95 17.59 13.65
CA SER A 64 -17.60 17.38 15.07
C SER A 64 -16.11 17.10 15.32
N ASN A 65 -15.32 16.83 14.27
CA ASN A 65 -13.94 16.32 14.38
C ASN A 65 -13.81 15.01 15.20
N GLU A 66 -14.92 14.31 15.43
CA GLU A 66 -14.93 13.04 16.14
C GLU A 66 -14.56 11.89 15.22
N TYR A 67 -13.97 10.85 15.80
CA TYR A 67 -13.60 9.64 15.08
C TYR A 67 -14.78 8.66 15.03
N VAL A 68 -15.17 8.28 13.83
CA VAL A 68 -16.09 7.17 13.58
C VAL A 68 -15.24 5.95 13.21
N TYR A 69 -15.22 4.97 14.10
CA TYR A 69 -14.52 3.70 13.88
C TYR A 69 -15.53 2.68 13.35
N PHE A 70 -15.30 2.12 12.17
CA PHE A 70 -16.31 1.29 11.52
C PHE A 70 -15.80 -0.09 11.07
N GLU A 71 -14.49 -0.33 11.04
CA GLU A 71 -13.97 -1.67 10.75
C GLU A 71 -12.77 -2.01 11.64
N LYS A 72 -12.93 -3.08 12.44
CA LYS A 72 -11.79 -3.82 12.99
C LYS A 72 -11.46 -4.90 11.97
N GLU A 73 -10.23 -4.96 11.51
CA GLU A 73 -9.82 -5.86 10.42
C GLU A 73 -10.21 -7.32 10.68
N ASN A 74 -10.12 -7.80 11.92
CA ASN A 74 -10.52 -9.16 12.30
C ASN A 74 -12.04 -9.43 12.11
N ASN A 75 -12.89 -8.42 12.16
CA ASN A 75 -14.36 -8.55 12.15
C ASN A 75 -15.00 -8.05 10.84
N ASN A 76 -14.22 -7.61 9.85
CA ASN A 76 -14.77 -7.23 8.53
C ASN A 76 -14.85 -8.44 7.58
N SER A 77 -15.74 -8.39 6.60
CA SER A 77 -15.91 -9.43 5.57
C SER A 77 -14.80 -9.43 4.52
N TYR A 78 -13.94 -8.41 4.53
CA TYR A 78 -12.83 -8.32 3.59
C TYR A 78 -11.82 -9.45 3.85
N PRO A 79 -11.45 -10.27 2.84
CA PRO A 79 -10.73 -11.52 3.09
C PRO A 79 -9.22 -11.35 3.30
N TYR A 80 -8.72 -10.11 3.30
CA TYR A 80 -7.30 -9.80 3.43
C TYR A 80 -6.99 -8.98 4.67
N THR A 81 -5.76 -9.09 5.10
CA THR A 81 -5.13 -8.31 6.17
C THR A 81 -3.94 -7.54 5.62
N SER A 82 -3.77 -6.31 6.06
CA SER A 82 -2.69 -5.42 5.65
C SER A 82 -1.56 -5.40 6.67
N TYR A 83 -0.32 -5.59 6.20
CA TYR A 83 0.90 -5.45 7.00
C TYR A 83 1.84 -4.43 6.36
N MET A 84 2.39 -3.53 7.17
CA MET A 84 3.48 -2.64 6.76
C MET A 84 4.82 -3.14 7.30
N LYS A 85 5.84 -3.11 6.44
CA LYS A 85 7.25 -3.26 6.84
C LYS A 85 8.02 -2.00 6.45
N PHE A 86 8.72 -1.44 7.43
CA PHE A 86 9.57 -0.27 7.25
C PHE A 86 11.02 -0.71 7.08
N TYR A 87 11.75 -0.04 6.19
CA TYR A 87 13.15 -0.32 5.89
C TYR A 87 14.05 0.86 6.30
N PRO A 88 15.33 0.63 6.68
CA PRO A 88 16.24 1.68 7.16
C PRO A 88 16.62 2.78 6.14
N ASN A 89 16.11 2.76 4.92
CA ASN A 89 16.41 3.72 3.85
C ASN A 89 15.17 4.53 3.40
N GLY A 90 14.16 4.62 4.27
CA GLY A 90 12.92 5.33 3.99
C GLY A 90 11.97 4.59 3.05
N LYS A 91 12.25 3.32 2.69
CA LYS A 91 11.33 2.49 1.91
C LYS A 91 10.29 1.82 2.82
N LEU A 92 9.11 1.56 2.26
CA LEU A 92 7.97 0.96 2.94
C LEU A 92 7.32 -0.07 2.03
N GLY A 93 7.16 -1.30 2.51
CA GLY A 93 6.37 -2.32 1.83
C GLY A 93 5.01 -2.50 2.50
N LEU A 94 3.92 -2.42 1.72
CA LEU A 94 2.58 -2.79 2.18
C LEU A 94 2.19 -4.15 1.57
N PHE A 95 2.04 -5.14 2.44
CA PHE A 95 1.69 -6.51 2.10
C PHE A 95 0.20 -6.76 2.38
N ILE A 96 -0.49 -7.36 1.42
CA ILE A 96 -1.89 -7.74 1.53
C ILE A 96 -1.95 -9.27 1.56
N ILE A 97 -2.22 -9.83 2.74
CA ILE A 97 -2.14 -11.28 3.00
C ILE A 97 -3.56 -11.79 3.28
N LEU A 98 -3.94 -12.95 2.74
CA LEU A 98 -5.24 -13.55 3.03
C LEU A 98 -5.35 -13.85 4.54
N LYS A 99 -6.50 -13.55 5.14
CA LYS A 99 -6.75 -13.76 6.58
C LYS A 99 -6.44 -15.18 7.03
N ARG A 100 -6.83 -16.19 6.25
CA ARG A 100 -6.54 -17.61 6.54
C ARG A 100 -5.05 -17.91 6.67
N ASP A 101 -4.20 -17.18 5.96
CA ASP A 101 -2.75 -17.37 5.95
C ASP A 101 -2.07 -16.57 7.09
N THR A 102 -2.82 -15.69 7.79
CA THR A 102 -2.24 -14.86 8.87
C THR A 102 -2.03 -15.58 10.20
N LEU A 103 -2.58 -16.81 10.33
CA LEU A 103 -2.37 -17.68 11.49
C LEU A 103 -0.93 -18.22 11.53
N SER A 104 -0.32 -18.42 10.36
CA SER A 104 1.06 -18.89 10.21
C SER A 104 1.76 -18.03 9.17
N LEU A 105 2.32 -16.89 9.61
CA LEU A 105 3.01 -15.97 8.73
C LEU A 105 4.36 -16.54 8.30
N GLU A 106 4.45 -16.96 7.05
CA GLU A 106 5.71 -17.41 6.45
C GLU A 106 6.59 -16.22 6.05
N ARG A 107 7.92 -16.42 6.11
CA ARG A 107 8.91 -15.45 5.63
C ARG A 107 8.65 -15.01 4.19
N SER A 108 8.25 -15.96 3.33
CA SER A 108 7.93 -15.74 1.90
C SER A 108 6.83 -14.70 1.68
N PHE A 109 5.97 -14.45 2.67
CA PHE A 109 4.93 -13.44 2.59
C PHE A 109 5.47 -12.01 2.61
N PHE A 110 6.70 -11.83 3.10
CA PHE A 110 7.36 -10.53 3.21
C PHE A 110 8.42 -10.30 2.13
N ASP A 111 8.40 -11.11 1.06
CA ASP A 111 9.18 -10.85 -0.15
C ASP A 111 8.79 -9.49 -0.75
N PRO A 112 9.71 -8.52 -0.87
CA PRO A 112 9.41 -7.19 -1.38
C PRO A 112 8.70 -7.17 -2.73
N ARG A 113 8.89 -8.18 -3.60
CA ARG A 113 8.18 -8.33 -4.87
C ARG A 113 6.66 -8.44 -4.69
N ARG A 114 6.19 -8.91 -3.53
CA ARG A 114 4.76 -9.03 -3.14
C ARG A 114 4.21 -7.78 -2.46
N ALA A 115 5.06 -6.80 -2.15
CA ALA A 115 4.62 -5.55 -1.56
C ALA A 115 4.16 -4.53 -2.60
N LYS A 116 3.11 -3.78 -2.23
CA LYS A 116 2.90 -2.44 -2.77
C LYS A 116 4.07 -1.58 -2.31
N MET A 117 4.82 -1.05 -3.28
CA MET A 117 6.01 -0.27 -2.99
C MET A 117 5.65 1.11 -2.44
N GLY A 118 6.50 1.63 -1.57
CA GLY A 118 6.27 2.91 -0.95
C GLY A 118 7.50 3.50 -0.28
N TYR A 119 7.30 4.70 0.23
CA TYR A 119 8.26 5.48 0.98
C TYR A 119 7.61 6.03 2.25
N TYR A 120 8.42 6.20 3.27
CA TYR A 120 8.03 6.84 4.51
C TYR A 120 9.07 7.86 4.97
N TRP A 121 8.63 8.76 5.84
CA TRP A 121 9.46 9.74 6.51
C TRP A 121 8.90 9.98 7.91
N VAL A 122 9.78 10.15 8.90
CA VAL A 122 9.41 10.41 10.30
C VAL A 122 10.26 11.53 10.87
N GLU A 123 9.64 12.46 11.60
CA GLU A 123 10.30 13.50 12.40
C GLU A 123 9.42 13.82 13.61
N ASP A 124 9.99 13.85 14.82
CA ASP A 124 9.28 14.19 16.06
C ASP A 124 7.92 13.48 16.22
N SER A 125 7.88 12.18 15.93
CA SER A 125 6.70 11.29 15.92
C SER A 125 5.72 11.50 14.76
N VAL A 126 5.87 12.55 13.95
CA VAL A 126 5.06 12.74 12.74
C VAL A 126 5.54 11.80 11.65
N ILE A 127 4.64 10.96 11.13
CA ILE A 127 4.91 10.06 10.01
C ILE A 127 4.21 10.56 8.75
N ARG A 128 4.87 10.40 7.60
CA ARG A 128 4.27 10.52 6.27
C ARG A 128 4.56 9.26 5.48
N THR A 129 3.58 8.78 4.73
CA THR A 129 3.74 7.64 3.83
C THR A 129 3.26 7.98 2.43
N LYS A 130 3.89 7.35 1.45
CA LYS A 130 3.50 7.40 0.04
C LYS A 130 3.59 5.98 -0.52
N ILE A 131 2.48 5.41 -0.97
CA ILE A 131 2.40 4.03 -1.47
C ILE A 131 1.78 4.04 -2.86
N SER A 132 2.38 3.32 -3.81
CA SER A 132 1.79 3.13 -5.14
C SER A 132 0.96 1.85 -5.22
N THR A 133 -0.12 1.92 -6.00
CA THR A 133 -0.96 0.78 -6.33
C THR A 133 -1.48 0.93 -7.76
N ILE A 134 -1.81 -0.17 -8.41
CA ILE A 134 -2.62 -0.13 -9.63
C ILE A 134 -4.08 -0.33 -9.19
N GLY A 135 -4.99 0.43 -9.78
CA GLY A 135 -6.44 0.28 -9.66
C GLY A 135 -7.08 0.85 -10.92
N ASP A 136 -8.22 0.32 -11.36
CA ASP A 136 -8.93 0.79 -12.57
C ASP A 136 -7.98 1.05 -13.75
N CYS A 137 -7.04 0.11 -13.95
CA CYS A 137 -6.04 0.19 -15.01
C CYS A 137 -5.09 1.41 -14.96
N SER A 138 -5.01 2.11 -13.83
CA SER A 138 -4.19 3.31 -13.62
C SER A 138 -3.28 3.20 -12.41
N LEU A 139 -2.16 3.94 -12.43
CA LEU A 139 -1.27 4.06 -11.27
C LEU A 139 -1.83 5.10 -10.30
N TYR A 140 -2.14 4.69 -9.09
CA TYR A 140 -2.51 5.56 -7.99
C TYR A 140 -1.39 5.69 -6.97
N ILE A 141 -1.28 6.88 -6.38
CA ILE A 141 -0.35 7.17 -5.28
C ILE A 141 -1.18 7.59 -4.07
N SER A 142 -1.18 6.74 -3.04
CA SER A 142 -1.80 7.05 -1.76
C SER A 142 -0.80 7.79 -0.89
N ASN A 143 -1.12 9.03 -0.52
CA ASN A 143 -0.36 9.82 0.44
C ASN A 143 -1.12 9.84 1.77
N LYS A 144 -0.43 9.54 2.87
CA LYS A 144 -1.01 9.64 4.21
C LYS A 144 -0.06 10.36 5.17
N LYS A 145 -0.62 11.02 6.17
CA LYS A 145 0.11 11.64 7.29
C LYS A 145 -0.48 11.10 8.58
N GLY A 146 0.34 11.04 9.63
CA GLY A 146 -0.19 10.88 10.97
C GLY A 146 0.92 10.85 12.00
N VAL A 147 0.78 9.96 12.97
CA VAL A 147 1.63 9.94 14.18
C VAL A 147 2.02 8.52 14.56
N VAL A 148 3.23 8.39 15.10
CA VAL A 148 3.73 7.18 15.76
C VAL A 148 3.62 7.39 17.27
N ILE A 149 2.96 6.46 17.97
CA ILE A 149 2.73 6.51 19.42
C ILE A 149 3.07 5.13 19.98
N GLY A 150 4.29 4.98 20.49
CA GLY A 150 4.81 3.69 20.94
C GLY A 150 4.75 2.65 19.83
N ASP A 151 4.02 1.56 20.08
CA ASP A 151 3.83 0.46 19.12
C ASP A 151 2.69 0.70 18.12
N THR A 152 2.12 1.90 18.07
CA THR A 152 0.99 2.24 17.20
C THR A 152 1.37 3.27 16.15
N ILE A 153 0.91 3.08 14.92
CA ILE A 153 0.99 4.06 13.84
C ILE A 153 -0.43 4.41 13.40
N LYS A 154 -0.81 5.67 13.56
CA LYS A 154 -2.06 6.21 13.03
C LYS A 154 -1.76 6.98 11.75
N LEU A 155 -2.46 6.67 10.67
CA LEU A 155 -2.34 7.33 9.37
C LEU A 155 -3.70 7.80 8.89
N GLU A 156 -3.73 8.95 8.22
CA GLU A 156 -4.93 9.55 7.64
C GLU A 156 -4.60 10.13 6.26
N ASN A 157 -5.54 10.02 5.33
CA ASN A 157 -5.46 10.67 4.02
C ASN A 157 -6.11 12.06 4.06
N HIS A 158 -6.02 12.82 2.97
CA HIS A 158 -6.63 14.16 2.90
C HIS A 158 -8.16 14.15 2.88
N TYR A 159 -8.79 12.99 2.69
CA TYR A 159 -10.24 12.79 2.78
C TYR A 159 -10.69 12.42 4.21
N ARG A 160 -9.81 12.50 5.20
CA ARG A 160 -10.08 12.14 6.61
C ARG A 160 -10.50 10.70 6.84
N TYR A 161 -10.09 9.81 5.94
CA TYR A 161 -10.12 8.37 6.17
C TYR A 161 -8.75 7.94 6.67
N GLY A 162 -8.75 7.11 7.70
CA GLY A 162 -7.53 6.69 8.34
C GLY A 162 -7.53 5.26 8.82
N GLU A 163 -6.34 4.85 9.19
CA GLU A 163 -5.96 3.50 9.55
C GLU A 163 -5.09 3.57 10.80
N ILE A 164 -5.28 2.61 11.69
CA ILE A 164 -4.41 2.40 12.85
C ILE A 164 -3.73 1.05 12.68
N PHE A 165 -2.40 1.07 12.64
CA PHE A 165 -1.55 -0.11 12.61
C PHE A 165 -0.91 -0.34 13.97
N ILE A 166 -0.86 -1.60 14.40
CA ILE A 166 -0.26 -2.01 15.66
C ILE A 166 0.95 -2.89 15.35
N LYS A 167 2.05 -2.63 16.04
CA LYS A 167 3.30 -3.40 15.93
C LYS A 167 3.04 -4.86 16.26
N LYS A 168 3.44 -5.74 15.35
CA LYS A 168 3.46 -7.18 15.50
C LYS A 168 4.91 -7.65 15.45
N ARG A 169 5.37 -8.23 16.55
CA ARG A 169 6.69 -8.87 16.60
C ARG A 169 6.65 -10.18 15.82
N MET A 170 7.68 -10.41 15.04
CA MET A 170 7.98 -11.69 14.40
C MET A 170 9.42 -12.06 14.75
N THR A 171 9.81 -13.30 14.45
CA THR A 171 11.22 -13.68 14.59
C THR A 171 12.05 -12.82 13.64
N LYS A 172 13.25 -12.46 14.12
CA LYS A 172 14.22 -11.66 13.38
C LYS A 172 14.53 -12.31 12.03
N GLU A 173 14.70 -13.64 12.00
CA GLU A 173 14.98 -14.36 10.76
C GLU A 173 13.84 -14.28 9.74
N SER A 174 12.61 -13.95 10.12
CA SER A 174 11.50 -13.80 9.17
C SER A 174 11.53 -12.48 8.40
N LEU A 175 12.19 -11.44 8.96
CA LEU A 175 12.09 -10.06 8.49
C LEU A 175 13.42 -9.43 8.05
N GLU A 176 14.55 -10.06 8.38
CA GLU A 176 15.87 -9.58 7.98
C GLU A 176 16.26 -9.94 6.56
N ASN A 177 17.27 -9.26 6.03
CA ASN A 177 17.87 -9.51 4.71
C ASN A 177 16.88 -9.41 3.54
N TRP A 178 15.77 -8.70 3.73
CA TRP A 178 14.88 -8.31 2.65
C TRP A 178 15.30 -6.96 2.10
N GLU A 179 15.62 -6.93 0.82
CA GLU A 179 15.98 -5.70 0.10
C GLU A 179 14.86 -5.30 -0.86
N PRO A 180 14.20 -4.15 -0.64
CA PRO A 180 13.19 -3.68 -1.58
C PRO A 180 13.78 -3.36 -2.95
N ASP A 181 13.11 -3.84 -3.99
CA ASP A 181 13.51 -3.78 -5.41
C ASP A 181 13.22 -2.42 -6.08
N TRP A 182 12.76 -1.39 -5.33
CA TRP A 182 12.39 -0.05 -5.83
C TRP A 182 13.18 1.12 -5.23
#